data_AF-A0A1I5M9J2-F1
#
_entry.id   AF-A0A1I5M9J2-F1
#
_cell.length_a   1.000
_cell.length_b   1.000
_cell.length_c   1.000
_cell.angle_alpha   90.00
_cell.angle_beta   90.00
_cell.angle_gamma   90.00
#
_symmetry.space_group_name_H-M   'P 1'
#
loop_
_entity.id
_entity.type
_entity.pdbx_description
1 polymer ?
#
loop_
_entity_poly.entity_id
_entity_poly.type
_entity_poly.pdbx_seq_one_letter_code
_entity_poly.pdbx_strand_id
1 'polypeptide(L)'
;MTPDSPAAGLAPLREDRRRRLAATAGAVVLGLALSTVHWSGLLLAGALVALPQRSLGRGVAAGVGLGALIAVGFLGQLALAGMLNPVLAMGQPSWLALGLGLSLPVFGSLVRGVA
;
A
#
# COMPACT_ATOMS: atom_id res chain seq x y z
N MET A 1 1.38 -33.68 -9.15
CA MET A 1 0.70 -32.38 -9.39
C MET A 1 1.14 -31.47 -8.26
N THR A 2 2.24 -30.74 -8.45
CA THR A 2 2.90 -29.95 -7.39
C THR A 2 2.35 -28.52 -7.42
N PRO A 3 1.51 -28.10 -6.46
CA PRO A 3 1.10 -26.70 -6.34
C PRO A 3 2.20 -25.88 -5.64
N ASP A 4 3.46 -25.97 -6.09
CA ASP A 4 4.60 -25.43 -5.33
C ASP A 4 5.08 -24.07 -5.87
N SER A 5 4.22 -23.36 -6.61
CA SER A 5 4.47 -21.95 -6.96
C SER A 5 3.65 -21.07 -6.03
N PRO A 6 4.24 -20.08 -5.33
CA PRO A 6 3.51 -19.18 -4.43
C PRO A 6 2.33 -18.46 -5.13
N ALA A 7 2.40 -18.28 -6.45
CA ALA A 7 1.31 -17.77 -7.27
C ALA A 7 0.08 -18.71 -7.37
N ALA A 8 0.27 -20.03 -7.35
CA ALA A 8 -0.80 -21.02 -7.44
C ALA A 8 -1.71 -20.99 -6.20
N GLY A 9 -1.15 -20.74 -5.01
CA GLY A 9 -1.90 -20.59 -3.76
C GLY A 9 -2.83 -19.37 -3.73
N LEU A 10 -2.56 -18.34 -4.55
CA LEU A 10 -3.36 -17.11 -4.60
C LEU A 10 -4.54 -17.19 -5.56
N ALA A 11 -4.57 -18.17 -6.48
CA ALA A 11 -5.62 -18.28 -7.50
C ALA A 11 -7.04 -18.41 -6.89
N PRO A 12 -7.30 -19.28 -5.90
CA PRO A 12 -8.63 -19.40 -5.28
C PRO A 12 -9.07 -18.11 -4.56
N LEU A 13 -8.09 -17.35 -4.05
CA LEU A 13 -8.30 -16.11 -3.32
C LEU A 13 -8.73 -14.98 -4.26
N ARG A 14 -8.20 -14.97 -5.48
CA ARG A 14 -8.47 -13.94 -6.51
C ARG A 14 -9.86 -14.10 -7.15
N GLU A 15 -10.37 -15.32 -7.25
CA GLU A 15 -11.66 -15.62 -7.88
C GLU A 15 -12.85 -15.19 -7.02
N ASP A 16 -12.84 -15.49 -5.72
CA ASP A 16 -13.91 -15.09 -4.80
C ASP A 16 -13.83 -13.60 -4.44
N ARG A 17 -14.91 -12.85 -4.71
CA ARG A 17 -15.00 -11.42 -4.39
C ARG A 17 -14.90 -11.14 -2.89
N ARG A 18 -15.55 -11.93 -2.03
CA ARG A 18 -15.57 -11.70 -0.58
C ARG A 18 -14.18 -11.95 0.02
N ARG A 19 -13.55 -13.06 -0.36
CA ARG A 19 -12.19 -13.40 0.09
C ARG A 19 -11.16 -12.36 -0.37
N ARG A 20 -11.24 -11.92 -1.63
CA ARG A 20 -10.36 -10.86 -2.15
C ARG A 20 -10.52 -9.56 -1.38
N LEU A 21 -11.74 -9.14 -1.08
CA LEU A 21 -12.00 -7.92 -0.30
C LEU A 21 -11.47 -8.06 1.12
N ALA A 22 -11.74 -9.18 1.80
CA ALA A 22 -11.24 -9.43 3.15
C ALA A 22 -9.70 -9.43 3.20
N ALA A 23 -9.04 -10.09 2.24
CA ALA A 23 -7.59 -10.09 2.13
C ALA A 23 -7.01 -8.71 1.81
N THR A 24 -7.69 -7.93 0.95
CA THR A 24 -7.29 -6.55 0.66
C THR A 24 -7.40 -5.68 1.91
N ALA A 25 -8.49 -5.81 2.68
CA ALA A 25 -8.67 -5.08 3.93
C ALA A 25 -7.61 -5.46 4.97
N GLY A 26 -7.33 -6.76 5.14
CA GLY A 26 -6.25 -7.24 6.01
C GLY A 26 -4.88 -6.73 5.57
N ALA A 27 -4.60 -6.71 4.26
CA ALA A 27 -3.38 -6.16 3.69
C ALA A 27 -3.24 -4.66 3.95
N VAL A 28 -4.33 -3.88 3.89
CA VAL A 28 -4.32 -2.46 4.24
C VAL A 28 -3.97 -2.27 5.72
N VAL A 29 -4.65 -2.98 6.63
CA VAL A 29 -4.39 -2.88 8.08
C VAL A 29 -2.94 -3.25 8.41
N LEU A 30 -2.47 -4.39 7.89
CA LEU A 30 -1.10 -4.85 8.11
C LEU A 30 -0.08 -3.89 7.48
N GLY A 31 -0.32 -3.43 6.24
CA GLY A 31 0.55 -2.50 5.54
C GLY A 31 0.69 -1.15 6.26
N LEU A 32 -0.41 -0.63 6.80
CA LEU A 32 -0.39 0.57 7.64
C LEU A 32 0.42 0.36 8.91
N ALA A 33 0.21 -0.76 9.62
CA ALA A 33 0.97 -1.08 10.83
C ALA A 33 2.48 -1.23 10.56
N LEU A 34 2.88 -1.85 9.44
CA LEU A 34 4.28 -1.94 9.06
C LEU A 34 4.89 -0.57 8.74
N SER A 35 4.10 0.31 8.12
CA SER A 35 4.53 1.65 7.73
C SER A 35 4.77 2.56 8.95
N THR A 36 4.15 2.30 10.10
CA THR A 36 4.43 3.03 11.35
C THR A 36 5.75 2.63 12.01
N VAL A 37 6.27 1.43 11.72
CA VAL A 37 7.52 0.92 12.30
C VAL A 37 8.72 1.39 11.48
N HIS A 38 8.63 1.31 10.16
CA HIS A 38 9.73 1.68 9.26
C HIS A 38 9.21 2.11 7.89
N TRP A 39 9.89 3.05 7.24
CA TRP A 39 9.48 3.59 5.93
C TRP A 39 9.44 2.52 4.82
N SER A 40 10.27 1.47 4.92
CA SER A 40 10.22 0.32 4.00
C SER A 40 8.89 -0.45 4.11
N GLY A 41 8.13 -0.26 5.19
CA GLY A 41 6.77 -0.75 5.33
C GLY A 41 5.83 -0.24 4.22
N LEU A 42 6.11 0.92 3.61
CA LEU A 42 5.34 1.45 2.47
C LEU A 42 5.45 0.55 1.23
N LEU A 43 6.63 0.00 0.98
CA LEU A 43 6.86 -0.96 -0.11
C LEU A 43 6.08 -2.25 0.14
N LEU A 44 6.14 -2.77 1.37
CA LEU A 44 5.42 -3.98 1.77
C LEU A 44 3.91 -3.76 1.70
N ALA A 45 3.41 -2.60 2.13
CA ALA A 45 2.01 -2.24 2.06
C ALA A 45 1.50 -2.27 0.61
N GLY A 46 2.26 -1.66 -0.31
CA GLY A 46 1.99 -1.71 -1.75
C GLY A 46 1.95 -3.13 -2.32
N ALA A 47 2.93 -3.96 -1.95
CA ALA A 47 2.97 -5.36 -2.35
C ALA A 47 1.75 -6.14 -1.83
N LEU A 48 1.47 -6.03 -0.53
CA LEU A 48 0.39 -6.75 0.16
C LEU A 48 -0.97 -6.43 -0.44
N VAL A 49 -1.27 -5.16 -0.73
CA VAL A 49 -2.58 -4.76 -1.28
C VAL A 49 -2.75 -5.17 -2.75
N ALA A 50 -1.63 -5.37 -3.46
CA ALA A 50 -1.63 -5.79 -4.85
C ALA A 50 -1.79 -7.30 -5.03
N LEU A 51 -1.28 -8.14 -4.12
CA LEU A 51 -1.32 -9.61 -4.27
C LEU A 51 -2.73 -10.22 -4.49
N PRO A 52 -3.80 -9.76 -3.80
CA PRO A 52 -5.16 -10.26 -4.02
C PRO A 52 -5.79 -9.79 -5.33
N GLN A 53 -5.18 -8.82 -6.03
CA GLN A 53 -5.78 -8.22 -7.22
C GLN A 53 -5.70 -9.15 -8.44
N ARG A 54 -6.69 -9.04 -9.33
CA ARG A 54 -6.82 -9.96 -10.48
C ARG A 54 -5.85 -9.65 -11.62
N SER A 55 -5.34 -8.42 -11.72
CA SER A 55 -4.44 -7.98 -12.80
C SER A 55 -3.45 -6.95 -12.28
N LEU A 56 -2.34 -6.76 -12.99
CA LEU A 56 -1.33 -5.74 -12.68
C LEU A 56 -1.96 -4.35 -12.54
N GLY A 57 -2.78 -3.92 -13.51
CA GLY A 57 -3.44 -2.60 -13.43
C GLY A 57 -4.31 -2.41 -12.18
N ARG A 58 -5.00 -3.47 -11.72
CA ARG A 58 -5.76 -3.42 -10.45
C ARG A 58 -4.84 -3.43 -9.23
N GLY A 59 -3.71 -4.14 -9.29
CA GLY A 59 -2.65 -4.10 -8.29
C GLY A 59 -2.08 -2.69 -8.11
N VAL A 60 -1.71 -2.05 -9.22
CA VAL A 60 -1.22 -0.67 -9.25
C VAL A 60 -2.28 0.30 -8.74
N ALA A 61 -3.53 0.18 -9.17
CA ALA A 61 -4.62 1.02 -8.67
C ALA A 61 -4.81 0.86 -7.15
N ALA A 62 -4.67 -0.35 -6.61
CA ALA A 62 -4.72 -0.59 -5.17
C ALA A 62 -3.52 0.03 -4.44
N GLY A 63 -2.32 -0.05 -5.02
CA GLY A 63 -1.11 0.63 -4.51
C GLY A 63 -1.27 2.16 -4.48
N VAL A 64 -1.80 2.76 -5.54
CA VAL A 64 -2.13 4.19 -5.61
C VAL A 64 -3.16 4.55 -4.52
N GLY A 65 -4.24 3.78 -4.39
CA GLY A 65 -5.26 4.00 -3.38
C GLY A 65 -4.71 3.94 -1.95
N LEU A 66 -3.79 2.99 -1.69
CA LEU A 66 -3.14 2.87 -0.39
C LEU A 66 -2.15 4.02 -0.13
N GLY A 67 -1.37 4.43 -1.11
CA GLY A 67 -0.50 5.60 -0.99
C GLY A 67 -1.29 6.87 -0.69
N ALA A 68 -2.42 7.08 -1.36
CA ALA A 68 -3.33 8.18 -1.08
C ALA A 68 -3.90 8.10 0.35
N LEU A 69 -4.33 6.92 0.80
CA LEU A 69 -4.81 6.71 2.17
C LEU A 69 -3.75 7.05 3.21
N ILE A 70 -2.50 6.62 2.99
CA ILE A 70 -1.37 6.92 3.88
C ILE A 70 -1.08 8.41 3.91
N ALA A 71 -1.05 9.08 2.75
CA ALA A 71 -0.82 10.52 2.67
C ALA A 71 -1.92 11.32 3.38
N VAL A 72 -3.19 10.96 3.17
CA VAL A 72 -4.33 11.58 3.87
C VAL A 72 -4.25 11.34 5.36
N GLY A 73 -3.92 10.11 5.79
CA GLY A 73 -3.75 9.78 7.20
C GLY A 73 -2.63 10.60 7.84
N PHE A 74 -1.48 10.71 7.18
CA PHE A 74 -0.35 11.53 7.63
C PHE A 74 -0.72 13.01 7.76
N LEU A 75 -1.30 13.61 6.71
CA LEU A 75 -1.73 15.01 6.74
C LEU A 75 -2.81 15.26 7.79
N GLY A 76 -3.73 14.31 7.97
CA GLY A 76 -4.75 14.35 9.02
C GLY A 76 -4.13 14.35 10.41
N GLN A 77 -3.14 13.49 10.68
CA GLN A 77 -2.42 13.46 11.96
C GLN A 77 -1.70 14.79 12.22
N LEU A 78 -1.06 15.38 11.20
CA LEU A 78 -0.44 16.69 11.32
C LEU A 78 -1.45 17.79 11.61
N ALA A 79 -2.62 17.77 10.95
CA ALA A 79 -3.68 18.73 11.18
C ALA A 79 -4.23 18.64 12.62
N LEU A 80 -4.49 17.42 13.10
CA LEU A 80 -4.95 17.16 14.46
C LEU A 80 -3.92 17.59 15.51
N ALA A 81 -2.63 17.51 15.19
CA ALA A 81 -1.54 17.97 16.04
C ALA A 81 -1.24 19.48 15.93
N GLY A 82 -1.93 20.24 15.07
CA GLY A 82 -1.61 21.64 14.79
C GLY A 82 -0.27 21.85 14.07
N MET A 83 0.31 20.78 13.52
CA MET A 83 1.65 20.74 12.91
C MET A 83 1.63 20.81 11.37
N LEU A 84 0.45 20.85 10.75
CA LEU A 84 0.33 20.84 9.30
C LEU A 84 1.12 21.98 8.63
N ASN A 85 0.89 23.22 9.04
CA ASN A 85 1.58 24.38 8.46
C ASN A 85 3.09 24.37 8.74
N PRO A 86 3.57 24.18 9.99
CA PRO A 86 5.00 24.07 10.29
C PRO A 86 5.72 23.01 9.46
N VAL A 87 5.13 21.81 9.32
CA VAL A 87 5.72 20.74 8.53
C VAL A 87 5.73 21.11 7.05
N LEU A 88 4.64 21.59 6.47
CA LEU A 88 4.62 21.97 5.05
C LEU A 88 5.59 23.12 4.75
N ALA A 89 5.82 24.05 5.69
CA ALA A 89 6.77 25.15 5.57
C ALA A 89 8.24 24.70 5.52
N MET A 90 8.56 23.45 5.90
CA MET A 90 9.91 22.89 5.73
C MET A 90 10.29 22.76 4.24
N GLY A 91 9.31 22.79 3.32
CA GLY A 91 9.54 22.81 1.89
C GLY A 91 9.95 21.44 1.35
N GLN A 92 11.19 21.32 0.87
CA GLN A 92 11.67 20.10 0.19
C GLN A 92 11.51 18.81 1.00
N PRO A 93 11.82 18.74 2.31
CA PRO A 93 11.63 17.53 3.10
C PRO A 93 10.18 17.03 3.10
N SER A 94 9.22 17.96 3.11
CA SER A 94 7.79 17.66 3.15
C SER A 94 7.31 17.11 1.81
N TRP A 95 7.77 17.71 0.71
CA TRP A 95 7.51 17.17 -0.62
C TRP A 95 8.15 15.79 -0.83
N LEU A 96 9.36 15.57 -0.30
CA LEU A 96 10.00 14.26 -0.34
C LEU A 96 9.20 13.22 0.45
N ALA A 97 8.77 13.54 1.67
CA ALA A 97 7.96 12.63 2.49
C ALA A 97 6.64 12.26 1.81
N LEU A 98 5.92 13.24 1.25
CA LEU A 98 4.69 13.01 0.50
C LEU A 98 4.96 12.20 -0.77
N GLY A 99 6.01 12.54 -1.51
CA GLY A 99 6.44 11.81 -2.70
C GLY A 99 6.73 10.35 -2.41
N LEU A 100 7.46 10.05 -1.33
CA LEU A 100 7.75 8.67 -0.88
C LEU A 100 6.48 7.94 -0.43
N GLY A 101 5.62 8.60 0.35
CA GLY A 101 4.34 8.04 0.80
C GLY A 101 3.40 7.65 -0.36
N LEU A 102 3.47 8.39 -1.47
CA LEU A 102 2.68 8.11 -2.67
C LEU A 102 3.36 7.11 -3.61
N SER A 103 4.68 7.19 -3.80
CA SER A 103 5.41 6.40 -4.80
C SER A 103 5.82 5.01 -4.32
N LEU A 104 6.22 4.84 -3.06
CA LEU A 104 6.69 3.54 -2.56
C LEU A 104 5.59 2.47 -2.57
N PRO A 105 4.33 2.74 -2.18
CA PRO A 105 3.26 1.76 -2.32
C PRO A 105 2.96 1.41 -3.79
N VAL A 106 3.06 2.39 -4.69
CA VAL A 106 2.93 2.14 -6.14
C VAL A 106 4.05 1.23 -6.62
N PHE A 107 5.29 1.48 -6.23
CA PHE A 107 6.43 0.63 -6.58
C PHE A 107 6.29 -0.79 -6.02
N GLY A 108 5.90 -0.93 -4.75
CA GLY A 108 5.64 -2.24 -4.13
C GLY A 108 4.54 -3.03 -4.84
N SER A 109 3.52 -2.33 -5.35
CA SER A 109 2.41 -2.97 -6.06
C SER A 109 2.81 -3.65 -7.38
N LEU A 110 3.97 -3.29 -7.94
CA LEU A 110 4.53 -3.91 -9.15
C LEU A 110 4.83 -5.40 -8.95
N VAL A 111 4.94 -5.89 -7.70
CA VAL A 111 5.07 -7.33 -7.40
C VAL A 111 3.94 -8.15 -8.04
N ARG A 112 2.76 -7.55 -8.26
CA ARG A 112 1.64 -8.21 -8.95
C ARG A 112 1.98 -8.64 -10.37
N GLY A 113 2.95 -7.99 -11.02
CA GLY A 113 3.39 -8.33 -12.38
C GLY A 113 4.22 -9.61 -12.47
N VAL A 114 4.77 -10.07 -11.34
CA VAL A 114 5.63 -11.27 -11.27
C VAL A 114 5.05 -12.39 -10.38
N ALA A 115 3.98 -12.10 -9.62
CA ALA A 115 3.23 -13.06 -8.78
C ALA A 115 1.85 -13.40 -9.36
#